data_AF-A0A557WMF4-F1
#
_entry.id   AF-A0A557WMF4-F1
#
_cell.length_a   1.000
_cell.length_b   1.000
_cell.length_c   1.000
_cell.angle_alpha   90.00
_cell.angle_beta   90.00
_cell.angle_gamma   90.00
#
_symmetry.space_group_name_H-M   'P 1'
#
loop_
_entity.id
_entity.type
_entity.pdbx_description
1 polymer ?
#
loop_
_entity_poly.entity_id
_entity_poly.type
_entity_poly.pdbx_seq_one_letter_code
_entity_poly.pdbx_strand_id
1 'polypeptide(L)'
;MSVARFIADQRTKYRVPHAVTCRVLQVSLAWFSKWLGRAEDPDGLHTDTDRRRAELDVAVAKAFAKAKGLHGSPRLVDDLRE
;
A
#
# COMPACT_ATOMS: atom_id res chain seq x y z
N MET A 1 -1.87 5.18 8.18
CA MET A 1 -0.69 6.07 8.26
C MET A 1 0.57 5.21 8.26
N SER A 2 1.51 5.42 7.33
CA SER A 2 2.79 4.69 7.29
C SER A 2 3.87 5.40 8.10
N VAL A 3 4.92 4.67 8.52
CA VAL A 3 6.07 5.24 9.24
C VAL A 3 6.79 6.30 8.39
N ALA A 4 6.95 6.08 7.09
CA ALA A 4 7.55 7.06 6.19
C ALA A 4 6.70 8.34 6.09
N ARG A 5 5.36 8.23 6.09
CA ARG A 5 4.48 9.42 6.10
C ARG A 5 4.57 10.17 7.42
N PHE A 6 4.68 9.46 8.55
CA PHE A 6 4.94 10.10 9.84
C PHE A 6 6.25 10.88 9.84
N ILE A 7 7.35 10.30 9.33
CA ILE A 7 8.65 10.98 9.24
C ILE A 7 8.59 12.20 8.31
N ALA A 8 7.86 12.12 7.20
CA ALA A 8 7.63 13.25 6.31
C ALA A 8 6.86 14.38 7.02
N ASP A 9 5.78 14.02 7.73
CA ASP A 9 4.96 14.94 8.50
C ASP A 9 5.74 15.67 9.59
N GLN A 10 6.73 15.04 10.22
CA GLN A 10 7.58 15.71 11.23
C GLN A 10 8.34 16.91 10.64
N ARG A 11 8.81 16.78 9.40
CA ARG A 11 9.48 17.90 8.71
C ARG A 11 8.47 18.95 8.26
N THR A 12 7.35 18.52 7.68
CA THR A 12 6.34 19.44 7.12
C THR A 12 5.62 20.23 8.21
N LYS A 13 5.22 19.59 9.30
CA LYS A 13 4.38 20.18 10.36
C LYS A 13 5.20 20.83 11.47
N TYR A 14 6.37 20.25 11.80
CA TYR A 14 7.15 20.66 12.98
C TYR A 14 8.58 21.08 12.66
N ARG A 15 8.96 21.12 11.37
CA ARG A 15 10.32 21.47 10.89
C ARG A 15 11.44 20.60 11.48
N VAL A 16 11.11 19.41 11.97
CA VAL A 16 12.10 18.45 12.46
C VAL A 16 12.81 17.78 11.27
N PRO A 17 14.15 17.78 11.19
CA PRO A 17 14.86 17.12 10.10
C PRO A 17 14.62 15.61 10.09
N HIS A 18 14.45 15.00 8.90
CA HIS A 18 14.22 13.56 8.77
C HIS A 18 15.29 12.70 9.46
N ALA A 19 16.56 13.14 9.47
CA ALA A 19 17.64 12.44 10.14
C ALA A 19 17.41 12.30 11.65
N VAL A 20 16.82 13.32 12.29
CA VAL A 20 16.49 13.29 13.71
C VAL A 20 15.37 12.28 13.95
N THR A 21 14.27 12.38 13.20
CA THR A 21 13.14 11.46 13.34
C THR A 21 13.53 10.01 13.02
N CYS A 22 14.32 9.78 11.98
CA CYS A 22 14.84 8.46 11.63
C CYS A 22 15.69 7.87 12.76
N ARG A 23 16.56 8.69 13.38
CA ARG A 23 17.40 8.26 14.50
C ARG A 23 16.56 7.89 15.74
N VAL A 24 15.53 8.68 16.06
CA VAL A 24 14.62 8.40 17.18
C VAL A 24 13.84 7.10 16.94
N LEU A 25 13.38 6.88 15.71
CA LEU A 25 12.63 5.68 15.33
C LEU A 25 13.52 4.47 15.00
N GLN A 26 14.84 4.61 15.10
CA GLN A 26 15.82 3.57 14.76
C GLN A 26 15.67 3.00 13.33
N VAL A 27 15.27 3.84 12.37
CA VAL A 27 15.23 3.49 10.95
C VAL A 27 16.38 4.17 10.21
N SER A 28 16.90 3.53 9.16
CA SER A 28 17.96 4.13 8.37
C SER A 28 17.41 5.22 7.44
N LEU A 29 18.24 6.24 7.16
CA LEU A 29 17.87 7.30 6.22
C LEU A 29 17.64 6.76 4.81
N ALA A 30 18.44 5.76 4.41
CA ALA A 30 18.32 5.08 3.12
C ALA A 30 16.99 4.32 2.98
N TRP A 31 16.53 3.67 4.06
CA TRP A 31 15.20 3.09 4.11
C TRP A 31 14.14 4.19 3.94
N PHE A 32 14.22 5.28 4.70
CA PHE A 32 13.25 6.37 4.59
C PHE A 32 13.18 6.91 3.15
N SER A 33 14.32 7.21 2.51
CA SER A 33 14.35 7.66 1.12
C SER A 33 13.73 6.65 0.15
N LYS A 34 13.95 5.35 0.35
CA LYS A 34 13.32 4.29 -0.46
C LYS A 34 11.79 4.27 -0.31
N TRP A 35 11.29 4.58 0.87
CA TRP A 35 9.86 4.50 1.20
C TRP A 35 9.13 5.85 1.15
N LEU A 36 9.83 6.96 0.88
CA LEU A 36 9.24 8.30 0.83
C LEU A 36 8.21 8.43 -0.30
N GLY A 37 8.56 8.01 -1.53
CA GLY A 37 7.61 8.05 -2.65
C GLY A 37 6.35 7.21 -2.42
N ARG A 38 6.47 6.16 -1.58
CA ARG A 38 5.34 5.32 -1.17
C ARG A 38 4.45 5.98 -0.11
N ALA A 39 5.01 6.88 0.68
CA ALA A 39 4.27 7.59 1.72
C ALA A 39 3.48 8.80 1.19
N GLU A 40 3.84 9.29 0.01
CA GLU A 40 3.21 10.45 -0.62
C GLU A 40 1.98 10.08 -1.45
N ASP A 41 1.96 8.87 -2.00
CA ASP A 41 0.84 8.32 -2.76
C ASP A 41 -0.28 7.84 -1.82
N PRO A 42 -1.49 8.45 -1.88
CA PRO A 42 -2.62 8.09 -1.01
C PRO A 42 -3.21 6.71 -1.30
N ASP A 43 -3.02 6.16 -2.49
CA ASP A 43 -3.64 4.89 -2.92
C ASP A 43 -2.78 3.68 -2.54
N GLY A 44 -1.50 3.89 -2.19
CA GLY A 44 -0.61 2.80 -1.76
C GLY A 44 -0.10 1.90 -2.91
N LEU A 45 -0.40 2.24 -4.16
CA LEU A 45 -0.11 1.42 -5.35
C LEU A 45 1.18 1.87 -6.03
N HIS A 46 2.30 1.38 -5.53
CA HIS A 46 3.61 1.95 -5.86
C HIS A 46 4.36 1.21 -6.95
N THR A 47 3.95 -0.01 -7.26
CA THR A 47 4.55 -0.82 -8.32
C THR A 47 3.46 -1.34 -9.24
N ASP A 48 3.81 -1.68 -10.47
CA ASP A 48 2.86 -2.32 -11.38
C ASP A 48 2.35 -3.66 -10.82
N THR A 49 3.13 -4.31 -9.94
CA THR A 49 2.68 -5.49 -9.19
C THR A 49 1.60 -5.14 -8.17
N ASP A 50 1.75 -4.05 -7.42
CA ASP A 50 0.75 -3.60 -6.45
C ASP A 50 -0.54 -3.21 -7.18
N ARG A 51 -0.42 -2.49 -8.30
CA ARG A 51 -1.56 -2.13 -9.15
C ARG A 51 -2.29 -3.36 -9.68
N ARG A 52 -1.55 -4.34 -10.21
CA ARG A 52 -2.11 -5.61 -10.67
C ARG A 52 -2.82 -6.38 -9.55
N ARG A 53 -2.27 -6.38 -8.33
CA ARG A 53 -2.92 -7.03 -7.18
C ARG A 53 -4.21 -6.33 -6.80
N ALA A 54 -4.22 -4.99 -6.75
CA ALA A 54 -5.42 -4.23 -6.47
C ALA A 54 -6.50 -4.43 -7.55
N GLU A 55 -6.12 -4.48 -8.83
CA GLU A 55 -7.02 -4.83 -9.93
C GLU A 55 -7.62 -6.23 -9.75
N LEU A 56 -6.79 -7.21 -9.38
CA LEU A 56 -7.24 -8.58 -9.08
C LEU A 56 -8.18 -8.61 -7.87
N ASP A 57 -7.88 -7.91 -6.78
CA ASP A 57 -8.73 -7.84 -5.59
C ASP A 57 -10.11 -7.25 -5.93
N VAL A 58 -10.14 -6.21 -6.76
CA VAL A 58 -11.40 -5.63 -7.26
C VAL A 58 -12.17 -6.62 -8.13
N ALA A 59 -11.49 -7.36 -9.02
CA ALA A 59 -12.11 -8.37 -9.86
C ALA A 59 -12.71 -9.52 -9.02
N VAL A 60 -11.94 -10.01 -8.04
CA VAL A 60 -12.35 -11.02 -7.05
C VAL A 60 -13.60 -10.56 -6.30
N ALA A 61 -13.58 -9.35 -5.75
CA ALA A 61 -14.72 -8.81 -5.00
C ALA A 61 -15.99 -8.70 -5.86
N LYS A 62 -15.87 -8.25 -7.12
CA LYS A 62 -16.98 -8.18 -8.07
C LYS A 62 -17.54 -9.56 -8.41
N ALA A 63 -16.67 -10.53 -8.70
CA ALA A 63 -17.07 -11.90 -9.01
C ALA A 63 -17.79 -12.56 -7.82
N PHE A 64 -17.26 -12.36 -6.60
CA PHE A 64 -17.85 -12.89 -5.38
C PHE A 64 -19.24 -12.30 -5.12
N ALA A 65 -19.38 -10.97 -5.31
CA ALA A 65 -20.66 -10.28 -5.18
C ALA A 65 -21.67 -10.75 -6.25
N LYS A 66 -21.25 -10.94 -7.50
CA LYS A 66 -22.07 -11.47 -8.59
C LYS A 66 -22.57 -12.89 -8.28
N ALA A 67 -21.71 -13.71 -7.68
CA ALA A 67 -22.05 -15.05 -7.20
C ALA A 67 -22.86 -15.05 -5.90
N LYS A 68 -23.22 -13.88 -5.35
CA LYS A 68 -23.95 -13.72 -4.07
C LYS A 68 -23.24 -14.42 -2.90
N GLY A 69 -21.92 -14.46 -2.94
CA GLY A 69 -21.08 -15.12 -1.93
C GLY A 69 -21.09 -16.65 -1.94
N LEU A 70 -21.70 -17.27 -2.96
CA LEU A 70 -21.80 -18.74 -3.06
C LEU A 70 -20.55 -19.37 -3.67
N HIS A 71 -19.78 -18.61 -4.45
CA HIS A 71 -18.55 -19.09 -5.08
C HIS A 71 -17.35 -18.59 -4.29
N GLY A 72 -16.78 -19.46 -3.45
CA GLY A 72 -15.46 -19.25 -2.84
C GLY A 72 -14.33 -19.78 -3.72
N SER A 73 -13.11 -19.81 -3.19
CA SER A 73 -12.02 -20.59 -3.80
C SER A 73 -12.37 -22.09 -3.77
N PRO A 74 -12.16 -22.87 -4.85
CA PRO A 74 -11.46 -22.55 -6.10
C PRO A 74 -12.36 -22.00 -7.22
N ARG A 75 -13.68 -22.15 -7.12
CA ARG A 75 -14.65 -21.83 -8.20
C ARG A 75 -14.58 -20.37 -8.66
N LEU A 76 -14.31 -19.46 -7.72
CA LEU A 76 -14.09 -18.04 -8.01
C LEU A 76 -12.86 -17.79 -8.90
N VAL A 77 -11.84 -18.66 -8.83
CA VAL A 77 -10.64 -18.55 -9.69
C VAL A 77 -10.99 -18.94 -11.13
N ASP A 78 -11.80 -19.98 -11.31
CA ASP A 78 -12.25 -20.40 -12.64
C ASP A 78 -13.15 -19.32 -13.26
N ASP A 79 -14.07 -18.76 -12.49
CA ASP A 79 -14.94 -17.63 -12.91
C ASP A 79 -14.16 -16.37 -13.31
N LEU A 80 -12.92 -16.20 -12.83
CA LEU A 80 -12.04 -15.07 -13.18
C LEU A 80 -11.13 -15.35 -14.37
N ARG A 81 -11.03 -16.60 -14.83
CA ARG A 81 -10.22 -17.02 -15.98
C ARG A 81 -11.02 -17.00 -17.29
N GLU A 82 -12.32 -17.26 -17.20
CA GLU A 82 -13.28 -17.20 -18.32
C GLU A 82 -13.74 -15.77 -18.63
#